data_AF-F9DJX2-F1
#
_entry.id   AF-F9DJX2-F1
#
_cell.length_a   1.000
_cell.length_b   1.000
_cell.length_c   1.000
_cell.angle_alpha   90.00
_cell.angle_beta   90.00
_cell.angle_gamma   90.00
#
_symmetry.space_group_name_H-M   'P 1'
#
loop_
_entity.id
_entity.type
_entity.pdbx_description
1 polymer ?
#
loop_
_entity_poly.entity_id
_entity_poly.type
_entity_poly.pdbx_seq_one_letter_code
_entity_poly.pdbx_strand_id
1 'polypeptide(L)'
;MQRYKINYSGLKIVLSLQRFLSGIKFFNMDIHEYRQLILNELLARKTEKGEPIISELEANNLLNELTDEDLIMGMPFNEPKDIADIIIQIK
;
A
#
# COMPACT_ATOMS: atom_id res chain seq x y z
N MET A 1 -7.46 -20.03 36.09
CA MET A 1 -7.48 -19.23 34.85
C MET A 1 -7.31 -20.18 33.66
N GLN A 2 -8.33 -20.33 32.82
CA GLN A 2 -8.19 -21.07 31.57
C GLN A 2 -7.55 -20.16 30.52
N ARG A 3 -6.37 -20.52 30.01
CA ARG A 3 -5.74 -19.82 28.88
C ARG A 3 -6.41 -20.32 27.60
N TYR A 4 -7.19 -19.48 26.94
CA TYR A 4 -7.73 -19.79 25.62
C TYR A 4 -6.56 -19.99 24.64
N LYS A 5 -6.42 -21.21 24.09
CA LYS A 5 -5.48 -21.46 22.99
C LYS A 5 -6.05 -20.84 21.72
N ILE A 6 -5.46 -19.72 21.28
CA ILE A 6 -5.79 -19.12 19.99
C ILE A 6 -5.38 -20.09 18.88
N ASN A 7 -6.30 -20.45 18.00
CA ASN A 7 -6.03 -21.33 16.87
C ASN A 7 -5.44 -20.52 15.70
N TYR A 8 -4.12 -20.56 15.56
CA TYR A 8 -3.39 -19.83 14.51
C TYR A 8 -3.59 -20.41 13.09
N SER A 9 -4.17 -21.60 12.93
CA SER A 9 -4.35 -22.21 11.60
C SER A 9 -5.43 -21.51 10.77
N GLY A 10 -6.56 -21.15 11.39
CA GLY A 10 -7.61 -20.37 10.73
C GLY A 10 -7.16 -18.97 10.34
N LEU A 11 -6.38 -18.31 11.20
CA LEU A 11 -5.85 -16.97 10.93
C LEU A 11 -4.92 -16.94 9.71
N LYS A 12 -4.07 -17.96 9.53
CA LYS A 12 -3.17 -18.07 8.37
C LYS A 12 -3.94 -18.22 7.05
N ILE A 13 -5.01 -19.01 7.05
CA ILE A 13 -5.85 -19.22 5.84
C ILE A 13 -6.55 -17.91 5.46
N VAL A 14 -7.14 -17.20 6.44
CA VAL A 14 -7.82 -15.92 6.19
C VAL A 14 -6.84 -14.86 5.67
N LEU A 15 -5.65 -14.73 6.27
CA LEU A 15 -4.63 -13.79 5.80
C LEU A 15 -4.12 -14.14 4.40
N SER A 16 -3.96 -15.43 4.08
CA SER A 16 -3.57 -15.87 2.74
C SER A 16 -4.64 -15.57 1.70
N LEU A 17 -5.90 -15.80 2.02
CA LEU A 17 -7.02 -15.49 1.14
C LEU A 17 -7.18 -13.98 0.95
N GLN A 18 -7.03 -13.19 2.00
CA GLN A 18 -7.08 -11.73 1.92
C GLN A 18 -5.98 -11.18 1.00
N ARG A 19 -4.74 -11.66 1.14
CA ARG A 19 -3.64 -11.28 0.23
C ARG A 19 -3.90 -11.68 -1.22
N PHE A 20 -4.45 -12.87 -1.45
CA PHE A 20 -4.82 -13.33 -2.79
C PHE A 20 -5.94 -12.47 -3.41
N LEU A 21 -6.97 -12.13 -2.62
CA LEU A 21 -8.08 -11.28 -3.05
C LEU A 21 -7.62 -9.83 -3.30
N SER A 22 -6.72 -9.28 -2.47
CA SER A 22 -6.08 -7.98 -2.73
C SER A 22 -5.31 -8.00 -4.05
N GLY A 23 -4.60 -9.08 -4.36
CA GLY A 23 -3.92 -9.18 -5.66
C GLY A 23 -4.85 -9.18 -6.87
N ILE A 24 -6.00 -9.87 -6.77
CA ILE A 24 -7.05 -9.82 -7.81
C ILE A 24 -7.66 -8.41 -7.92
N LYS A 25 -7.83 -7.71 -6.79
CA LYS A 25 -8.44 -6.37 -6.74
C LYS A 25 -7.71 -5.38 -7.64
N PHE A 26 -6.38 -5.43 -7.67
CA PHE A 26 -5.58 -4.48 -8.44
C PHE A 26 -5.18 -5.02 -9.82
N PHE A 27 -5.22 -6.33 -10.05
CA PHE A 27 -4.81 -6.95 -11.33
C PHE A 27 -5.47 -6.37 -12.60
N ASN A 28 -6.70 -5.84 -12.50
CA ASN A 28 -7.43 -5.24 -13.62
C ASN A 28 -7.62 -3.72 -13.49
N MET A 29 -6.89 -3.06 -12.58
CA MET A 29 -7.01 -1.62 -12.37
C MET A 29 -6.24 -0.84 -13.44
N ASP A 30 -6.74 0.34 -13.79
CA ASP A 30 -5.98 1.28 -14.64
C ASP A 30 -4.74 1.77 -13.90
N ILE A 31 -3.61 1.84 -14.58
CA ILE A 31 -2.33 2.21 -13.97
C ILE A 31 -2.34 3.64 -13.42
N HIS A 32 -3.03 4.57 -14.08
CA HIS A 32 -3.13 5.95 -13.60
C HIS A 32 -4.04 6.04 -12.37
N GLU A 33 -5.10 5.23 -12.30
CA GLU A 33 -5.91 5.10 -11.09
C GLU A 33 -5.08 4.56 -9.91
N TYR A 34 -4.32 3.48 -10.12
CA TYR A 34 -3.45 2.92 -9.09
C TYR A 34 -2.39 3.93 -8.61
N ARG A 35 -1.75 4.65 -9.53
CA ARG A 35 -0.80 5.73 -9.23
C ARG A 35 -1.46 6.84 -8.41
N GLN A 36 -2.68 7.25 -8.77
CA GLN A 36 -3.42 8.26 -8.02
C GLN A 36 -3.78 7.79 -6.61
N LEU A 37 -4.11 6.50 -6.42
CA LEU A 37 -4.34 5.95 -5.09
C LEU A 37 -3.08 5.98 -4.22
N ILE A 38 -1.90 5.70 -4.79
CA ILE A 38 -0.62 5.84 -4.07
C ILE A 38 -0.39 7.29 -3.65
N LEU A 39 -0.63 8.24 -4.56
CA LEU A 39 -0.51 9.67 -4.26
C LEU A 39 -1.47 10.08 -3.13
N ASN A 40 -2.73 9.66 -3.19
CA ASN A 40 -3.72 9.97 -2.15
C ASN A 40 -3.28 9.43 -0.78
N GLU A 41 -2.75 8.20 -0.74
CA GLU A 41 -2.18 7.62 0.48
C GLU A 41 -1.02 8.47 1.00
N LEU A 42 -0.08 8.90 0.14
CA LEU A 42 1.05 9.76 0.53
C LEU A 42 0.56 11.07 1.16
N LEU A 43 -0.39 11.76 0.54
CA LEU A 43 -0.90 13.05 1.00
C LEU A 43 -1.77 12.95 2.26
N ALA A 44 -2.36 11.78 2.53
CA ALA A 44 -3.12 11.55 3.74
C ALA A 44 -2.25 11.38 4.98
N ARG A 45 -0.94 11.09 4.83
CA ARG A 45 -0.03 10.83 5.95
C ARG A 45 0.31 12.09 6.72
N LYS A 46 0.22 11.97 8.05
CA LYS A 46 0.46 13.07 8.99
C LYS A 46 1.40 12.64 10.12
N THR A 47 2.20 13.58 10.61
CA THR A 47 2.98 13.41 11.84
C THR A 47 2.06 13.26 13.05
N GLU A 48 2.62 12.94 14.22
CA GLU A 48 1.87 12.91 15.49
C GLU A 48 1.18 14.25 15.82
N LYS A 49 1.69 15.35 15.26
CA LYS A 49 1.12 16.70 15.43
C LYS A 49 0.03 17.03 14.40
N GLY A 50 -0.27 16.12 13.48
CA GLY A 50 -1.27 16.30 12.43
C GLY A 50 -0.77 17.05 11.19
N GLU A 51 0.52 17.35 11.10
CA GLU A 51 1.13 18.03 9.95
C GLU A 51 1.39 17.02 8.82
N PRO A 52 1.22 17.38 7.53
CA PRO A 52 1.58 16.50 6.43
C PRO A 52 3.05 16.04 6.51
N ILE A 53 3.31 14.74 6.29
CA ILE A 53 4.68 14.21 6.28
C ILE A 53 5.44 14.60 4.99
N ILE A 54 4.69 14.81 3.91
CA ILE A 54 5.23 15.08 2.58
C ILE A 54 4.38 16.15 1.88
N SER A 55 5.01 17.00 1.11
CA SER A 55 4.30 17.98 0.26
C SER A 55 3.78 17.31 -1.01
N GLU A 56 2.77 17.89 -1.65
CA GLU A 56 2.26 17.37 -2.93
C GLU A 56 3.31 17.36 -4.04
N LEU A 57 4.13 18.41 -4.14
CA LEU A 57 5.22 18.49 -5.11
C LEU A 57 6.25 17.35 -4.88
N GLU A 58 6.66 17.17 -3.62
CA GLU A 58 7.64 16.14 -3.27
C GLU A 58 7.08 14.72 -3.48
N ALA A 59 5.81 14.48 -3.13
CA ALA A 59 5.14 13.20 -3.36
C ALA A 59 5.06 12.87 -4.85
N ASN A 60 4.69 13.84 -5.69
CA ASN A 60 4.67 13.65 -7.15
C ASN A 60 6.07 13.38 -7.70
N ASN A 61 7.09 14.10 -7.23
CA ASN A 61 8.46 13.88 -7.68
C ASN A 61 8.93 12.46 -7.37
N LEU A 62 8.78 11.99 -6.13
CA LEU A 62 9.17 10.63 -5.73
C LEU A 62 8.35 9.56 -6.46
N LEU A 63 7.04 9.77 -6.62
CA LEU A 63 6.19 8.81 -7.32
C LEU A 63 6.53 8.72 -8.82
N ASN A 64 6.98 9.82 -9.44
CA ASN A 64 7.41 9.86 -10.84
C ASN A 64 8.76 9.20 -11.08
N GLU A 65 9.52 8.84 -10.04
CA GLU A 65 10.72 8.00 -10.17
C GLU A 65 10.35 6.54 -10.49
N LEU A 66 9.12 6.12 -10.17
CA LEU A 66 8.59 4.80 -10.50
C LEU A 66 7.94 4.82 -11.88
N THR A 67 8.47 4.00 -12.80
CA THR A 67 7.88 3.86 -14.15
C THR A 67 6.52 3.16 -14.09
N ASP A 68 5.72 3.30 -15.15
CA ASP A 68 4.45 2.58 -15.24
C ASP A 68 4.69 1.06 -15.27
N GLU A 69 5.74 0.58 -15.94
CA GLU A 69 6.12 -0.83 -15.92
C GLU A 69 6.44 -1.36 -14.51
N ASP A 70 7.20 -0.60 -13.71
CA ASP A 70 7.54 -0.99 -12.34
C ASP A 70 6.27 -1.12 -11.48
N LEU A 71 5.37 -0.15 -11.60
CA LEU A 71 4.11 -0.16 -10.87
C LEU A 71 3.18 -1.27 -11.35
N ILE A 72 3.08 -1.54 -12.65
CA ILE A 72 2.28 -2.66 -13.20
C ILE A 72 2.79 -4.00 -12.65
N MET A 73 4.11 -4.19 -12.61
CA MET A 73 4.71 -5.43 -12.09
C MET A 73 4.45 -5.61 -10.59
N GLY A 74 4.43 -4.51 -9.82
CA GLY A 74 4.15 -4.53 -8.39
C GLY A 74 2.67 -4.56 -8.02
N MET A 75 1.78 -4.05 -8.87
CA MET A 75 0.35 -3.83 -8.59
C MET A 75 -0.40 -5.10 -8.11
N PRO A 76 -0.17 -6.32 -8.64
CA PRO A 76 -0.85 -7.52 -8.16
C PRO A 76 -0.43 -7.97 -6.75
N PHE A 77 0.62 -7.38 -6.17
CA PHE A 77 1.21 -7.84 -4.91
C PHE A 77 1.21 -6.78 -3.81
N ASN A 78 1.02 -5.52 -4.17
CA ASN A 78 1.16 -4.39 -3.27
C ASN A 78 -0.13 -3.57 -3.29
N GLU A 79 -0.64 -3.21 -2.11
CA GLU A 79 -1.69 -2.21 -2.02
C GLU A 79 -1.07 -0.81 -2.21
N PRO A 80 -1.83 0.19 -2.70
CA PRO A 80 -1.31 1.56 -2.85
C PRO A 80 -0.67 2.11 -1.57
N LYS A 81 -1.23 1.74 -0.41
CA LYS A 81 -0.71 2.10 0.89
C LYS A 81 0.68 1.52 1.13
N ASP A 82 0.93 0.26 0.75
CA ASP A 82 2.21 -0.42 0.97
C ASP A 82 3.34 0.28 0.19
N ILE A 83 3.07 0.64 -1.07
CA ILE A 83 4.02 1.41 -1.89
C ILE A 83 4.28 2.78 -1.27
N ALA A 84 3.22 3.46 -0.82
CA ALA A 84 3.37 4.75 -0.17
C ALA A 84 4.15 4.66 1.16
N ASP A 85 4.04 3.55 1.91
CA ASP A 85 4.87 3.30 3.11
C ASP A 85 6.34 3.10 2.73
N ILE A 86 6.63 2.42 1.62
CA ILE A 86 8.00 2.24 1.12
C ILE A 86 8.60 3.59 0.69
N ILE A 87 7.86 4.40 -0.08
CA ILE A 87 8.32 5.74 -0.53
C ILE A 87 8.70 6.62 0.66
N ILE A 88 7.92 6.61 1.74
CA ILE A 88 8.22 7.39 2.95
C ILE A 88 9.44 6.84 3.70
N GLN A 89 9.68 5.53 3.66
CA GLN A 89 10.85 4.93 4.32
C GLN A 89 12.18 5.22 3.59
N ILE A 90 12.13 5.44 2.28
CA ILE A 90 13.32 5.65 1.45
C ILE A 90 13.61 7.13 1.14
N LYS A 91 12.69 8.04 1.45
CA LYS A 91 12.90 9.49 1.47
C LYS A 91 14.00 9.87 2.48
#